data_AF-A0A1E4BBV3-F1
#
_entry.id   AF-A0A1E4BBV3-F1
#
_cell.length_a   1.000
_cell.length_b   1.000
_cell.length_c   1.000
_cell.angle_alpha   90.00
_cell.angle_beta   90.00
_cell.angle_gamma   90.00
#
_symmetry.space_group_name_H-M   'P 1'
#
loop_
_entity.id
_entity.type
_entity.pdbx_description
1 polymer ?
#
loop_
_entity_poly.entity_id
_entity_poly.type
_entity_poly.pdbx_seq_one_letter_code
_entity_poly.pdbx_strand_id
1 'polypeptide(L)'
;MLSQPPYAVAPVVFRFRALAALAGRLPLGGEREVAMTLLMGARLADGCTAREGFPVEQRRARAAGARHWIGALSLPAATRSAALQVAEASAGESMEGVAAALDRLIAIAAPLLDPPSRAELRQLLSALRAG
;
A
#
# COMPACT_ATOMS: atom_id res chain seq x y z
N MET A 1 -32.91 -8.55 -0.57
CA MET A 1 -31.71 -8.45 -1.42
C MET A 1 -32.18 -8.16 -2.84
N LEU A 2 -31.91 -6.98 -3.37
CA LEU A 2 -32.21 -6.68 -4.78
C LEU A 2 -31.20 -7.43 -5.65
N SER A 3 -31.66 -8.33 -6.50
CA SER A 3 -30.84 -9.03 -7.50
C SER A 3 -30.22 -8.01 -8.46
N GLN A 4 -28.94 -8.16 -8.79
CA GLN A 4 -28.31 -7.27 -9.77
C GLN A 4 -29.04 -7.35 -11.13
N PRO A 5 -29.31 -6.21 -11.79
CA PRO A 5 -29.98 -6.22 -13.08
C PRO A 5 -29.14 -6.92 -14.16
N PRO A 6 -29.77 -7.46 -15.23
CA PRO A 6 -29.11 -8.33 -16.23
C PRO A 6 -27.92 -7.69 -16.97
N TYR A 7 -27.83 -6.36 -16.98
CA TYR A 7 -26.78 -5.58 -17.63
C TYR A 7 -25.97 -4.73 -16.64
N ALA A 8 -26.00 -5.09 -15.36
CA ALA A 8 -25.18 -4.41 -14.35
C ALA A 8 -23.69 -4.71 -14.60
N VAL A 9 -22.89 -3.66 -14.72
CA VAL A 9 -21.44 -3.79 -14.80
C VAL A 9 -20.90 -4.15 -13.41
N ALA A 10 -19.84 -4.95 -13.37
CA ALA A 10 -19.15 -5.23 -12.12
C ALA A 10 -18.74 -3.91 -11.42
N PRO A 11 -19.04 -3.76 -10.12
CA PRO A 11 -18.72 -2.53 -9.41
C PRO A 11 -17.20 -2.32 -9.36
N VAL A 12 -16.75 -1.14 -9.79
CA VAL A 12 -15.33 -0.75 -9.73
C VAL A 12 -14.99 -0.45 -8.27
N VAL A 13 -14.03 -1.20 -7.71
CA VAL A 13 -13.56 -0.99 -6.35
C VAL A 13 -12.24 -0.24 -6.37
N PHE A 14 -12.25 1.01 -5.94
CA PHE A 14 -11.02 1.76 -5.70
C PHE A 14 -10.38 1.32 -4.38
N ARG A 15 -9.34 0.49 -4.45
CA ARG A 15 -8.64 0.00 -3.26
C ARG A 15 -7.91 1.14 -2.54
N PHE A 16 -7.89 1.02 -1.21
CA PHE A 16 -7.25 1.98 -0.30
C PHE A 16 -7.87 3.38 -0.42
N ARG A 17 -9.20 3.45 -0.60
CA ARG A 17 -9.92 4.73 -0.77
C ARG A 17 -9.82 5.59 0.47
N ALA A 18 -9.87 4.99 1.66
CA ALA A 18 -9.78 5.74 2.90
C ALA A 18 -8.37 6.29 3.09
N LEU A 19 -7.36 5.46 2.82
CA LEU A 19 -5.96 5.89 2.87
C LEU A 19 -5.63 6.97 1.83
N ALA A 20 -6.17 6.87 0.61
CA ALA A 20 -6.03 7.91 -0.40
C ALA A 20 -6.73 9.21 0.01
N ALA A 21 -7.93 9.12 0.58
CA ALA A 21 -8.65 10.29 1.11
C ALA A 21 -7.90 10.93 2.29
N LEU A 22 -7.26 10.15 3.16
CA LEU A 22 -6.38 10.63 4.22
C LEU A 22 -5.20 11.42 3.66
N ALA A 23 -4.45 10.85 2.70
CA ALA A 23 -3.34 11.57 2.07
C ALA A 23 -3.81 12.87 1.39
N GLY A 24 -4.95 12.83 0.71
CA GLY A 24 -5.51 13.97 -0.02
C GLY A 24 -5.95 15.16 0.85
N ARG A 25 -6.32 14.93 2.11
CA ARG A 25 -6.77 16.00 3.03
C ARG A 25 -5.66 16.59 3.91
N LEU A 26 -4.53 15.91 4.05
CA LEU A 26 -3.37 16.42 4.80
C LEU A 26 -2.75 17.63 4.08
N PRO A 27 -2.11 18.59 4.77
CA PRO A 27 -1.41 19.70 4.13
C PRO A 27 -0.21 19.22 3.31
N LEU A 28 0.27 20.07 2.38
CA LEU A 28 1.47 19.74 1.59
C LEU A 28 2.72 19.64 2.47
N GLY A 29 3.56 18.64 2.19
CA GLY A 29 4.76 18.33 2.97
C GLY A 29 4.49 17.47 4.21
N GLY A 30 5.56 16.97 4.84
CA GLY A 30 5.52 16.27 6.12
C GLY A 30 4.59 15.04 6.12
N GLU A 31 3.50 15.12 6.89
CA GLU A 31 2.56 14.01 7.10
C GLU A 31 1.91 13.52 5.80
N ARG A 32 1.62 14.41 4.84
CA ARG A 32 1.06 14.00 3.54
C ARG A 32 2.03 13.09 2.79
N GLU A 33 3.32 13.38 2.82
CA GLU A 33 4.32 12.56 2.14
C GLU A 33 4.45 11.19 2.80
N VAL A 34 4.36 11.13 4.13
CA VAL A 34 4.29 9.86 4.89
C VAL A 34 3.05 9.05 4.48
N ALA A 35 1.87 9.68 4.43
CA ALA A 35 0.62 9.02 4.04
C ALA A 35 0.64 8.55 2.58
N MET A 36 1.19 9.35 1.65
CA MET A 36 1.38 8.97 0.25
C MET A 36 2.36 7.81 0.10
N THR A 37 3.42 7.81 0.89
CA THR A 37 4.40 6.72 0.90
C THR A 37 3.80 5.42 1.41
N LEU A 38 2.97 5.49 2.46
CA LEU A 38 2.21 4.34 2.94
C LEU A 38 1.20 3.84 1.90
N LEU A 39 0.49 4.74 1.21
CA LEU A 39 -0.41 4.38 0.11
C LEU A 39 0.34 3.65 -1.02
N MET A 40 1.53 4.13 -1.39
CA MET A 40 2.38 3.48 -2.38
C MET A 40 2.83 2.09 -1.89
N GLY A 41 3.30 2.00 -0.64
CA GLY A 41 3.68 0.73 -0.02
C GLY A 41 2.55 -0.29 -0.02
N ALA A 42 1.33 0.14 0.35
CA ALA A 42 0.14 -0.69 0.30
C ALA A 42 -0.16 -1.19 -1.13
N ARG A 43 -0.02 -0.34 -2.15
CA ARG A 43 -0.24 -0.71 -3.56
C ARG A 43 0.84 -1.64 -4.12
N LEU A 44 2.08 -1.52 -3.67
CA LEU A 44 3.16 -2.45 -4.04
C LEU A 44 2.93 -3.82 -3.43
N ALA A 45 2.65 -3.85 -2.13
CA ALA A 45 2.34 -5.08 -1.42
C ALA A 45 1.08 -5.76 -1.98
N ASP A 46 0.07 -4.98 -2.34
CA ASP A 46 -1.16 -5.52 -2.91
C ASP A 46 -0.95 -6.23 -4.26
N GLY A 47 -0.02 -5.73 -5.06
CA GLY A 47 0.40 -6.36 -6.32
C GLY A 47 1.00 -7.75 -6.14
N CYS A 48 1.36 -8.14 -4.92
CA CYS A 48 1.85 -9.48 -4.57
C CYS A 48 0.71 -10.44 -4.22
N THR A 49 -0.49 -9.93 -3.90
CA THR A 49 -1.65 -10.77 -3.55
C THR A 49 -2.30 -11.37 -4.79
N ALA A 50 -3.02 -12.49 -4.63
CA ALA A 50 -3.76 -13.12 -5.73
C ALA A 50 -4.86 -12.24 -6.36
N ARG A 51 -5.27 -11.13 -5.72
CA ARG A 51 -6.29 -10.25 -6.28
C ARG A 51 -5.79 -9.48 -7.51
N GLU A 52 -4.59 -8.90 -7.41
CA GLU A 52 -3.94 -8.18 -8.52
C GLU A 52 -2.99 -9.12 -9.26
N GLY A 53 -2.22 -9.94 -8.53
CA GLY A 53 -1.44 -11.06 -9.06
C GLY A 53 -0.44 -10.64 -10.12
N PHE A 54 0.33 -9.57 -9.90
CA PHE A 54 1.26 -9.11 -10.94
C PHE A 54 2.39 -10.11 -11.18
N PRO A 55 2.79 -10.33 -12.45
CA PRO A 55 4.02 -11.04 -12.78
C PRO A 55 5.23 -10.44 -12.06
N VAL A 56 6.18 -11.29 -11.67
CA VAL A 56 7.38 -10.88 -10.93
C VAL A 56 8.14 -9.72 -11.59
N GLU A 57 8.26 -9.72 -12.92
CA GLU A 57 8.92 -8.65 -13.66
C GLU A 57 8.21 -7.30 -13.53
N GLN A 58 6.87 -7.30 -13.52
CA GLN A 58 6.10 -6.08 -13.28
C GLN A 58 6.26 -5.60 -11.83
N ARG A 59 6.29 -6.51 -10.86
CA ARG A 59 6.54 -6.16 -9.45
C ARG A 59 7.92 -5.52 -9.28
N ARG A 60 8.96 -6.09 -9.90
CA ARG A 60 10.33 -5.54 -9.92
C ARG A 60 10.39 -4.14 -10.55
N ALA A 61 9.75 -3.95 -11.70
CA ALA A 61 9.71 -2.64 -12.36
C ALA A 61 9.00 -1.58 -11.49
N ARG A 62 7.87 -1.94 -10.87
CA ARG A 62 7.13 -1.06 -9.96
C ARG A 62 7.94 -0.73 -8.70
N ALA A 63 8.61 -1.71 -8.11
CA ALA A 63 9.50 -1.50 -6.97
C ALA A 63 10.66 -0.55 -7.32
N ALA A 64 11.29 -0.73 -8.49
CA ALA A 64 12.35 0.16 -8.95
C ALA A 64 11.85 1.60 -9.12
N GLY A 65 10.71 1.80 -9.77
CA GLY A 65 10.07 3.12 -9.90
C GLY A 65 9.71 3.74 -8.55
N ALA A 66 9.17 2.94 -7.62
CA ALA A 66 8.84 3.39 -6.28
C ALA A 66 10.07 3.81 -5.48
N ARG A 67 11.20 3.07 -5.55
CA ARG A 67 12.45 3.46 -4.89
C ARG A 67 12.96 4.82 -5.39
N HIS A 68 12.91 5.05 -6.70
CA HIS A 68 13.28 6.35 -7.28
C HIS A 68 12.37 7.46 -6.78
N TRP A 69 11.05 7.25 -6.81
CA TRP A 69 10.06 8.21 -6.33
C TRP A 69 10.19 8.51 -4.83
N ILE A 70 10.36 7.50 -3.98
CA ILE A 70 10.63 7.65 -2.53
C ILE A 70 11.91 8.45 -2.29
N GLY A 71 12.93 8.25 -3.13
CA GLY A 71 14.18 9.02 -3.11
C GLY A 71 13.94 10.53 -3.21
N ALA A 72 12.98 10.96 -4.03
CA ALA A 72 12.64 12.35 -4.29
C ALA A 72 11.74 13.01 -3.23
N LEU A 73 11.18 12.25 -2.28
CA LEU A 73 10.31 12.80 -1.23
C LEU A 73 11.12 13.31 -0.02
N SER A 74 10.57 14.27 0.71
CA SER A 74 11.12 14.80 1.97
C SER A 74 10.57 14.03 3.18
N LEU A 75 11.02 12.78 3.32
CA LEU A 75 10.55 11.88 4.37
C LEU A 75 11.45 11.88 5.62
N PRO A 76 10.88 11.69 6.83
CA PRO A 76 11.63 11.27 7.99
C PRO A 76 12.45 10.00 7.71
N ALA A 77 13.66 9.91 8.25
CA ALA A 77 14.60 8.83 7.95
C ALA A 77 14.03 7.43 8.22
N ALA A 78 13.32 7.25 9.35
CA ALA A 78 12.68 5.99 9.70
C ALA A 78 11.59 5.58 8.69
N THR A 79 10.74 6.53 8.28
CA THR A 79 9.71 6.30 7.26
C THR A 79 10.33 5.94 5.92
N ARG A 80 11.36 6.67 5.49
CA ARG A 80 12.09 6.38 4.24
C ARG A 80 12.66 4.96 4.25
N SER A 81 13.34 4.59 5.33
CA SER A 81 13.94 3.26 5.47
C SER A 81 12.88 2.15 5.39
N ALA A 82 11.77 2.27 6.12
CA ALA A 82 10.70 1.28 6.11
C ALA A 82 9.99 1.20 4.75
N ALA A 83 9.77 2.34 4.08
CA ALA A 83 9.17 2.37 2.74
C ALA A 83 10.05 1.70 1.68
N LEU A 84 11.37 1.91 1.74
CA LEU A 84 12.32 1.22 0.86
C LEU A 84 12.33 -0.29 1.12
N GLN A 85 12.18 -0.73 2.38
CA GLN A 85 12.04 -2.16 2.72
C GLN A 85 10.78 -2.76 2.10
N VAL A 86 9.64 -2.05 2.10
CA VAL A 86 8.42 -2.51 1.42
C VAL A 86 8.63 -2.64 -0.09
N ALA A 87 9.26 -1.64 -0.71
CA ALA A 87 9.55 -1.68 -2.14
C ALA A 87 10.44 -2.88 -2.49
N GLU A 88 11.52 -3.11 -1.74
CA GLU A 88 12.42 -4.24 -1.95
C GLU A 88 11.70 -5.58 -1.74
N ALA A 89 10.97 -5.74 -0.63
CA ALA A 89 10.23 -6.97 -0.35
C ALA A 89 9.20 -7.27 -1.45
N SER A 90 8.52 -6.25 -1.99
CA SER A 90 7.51 -6.42 -3.05
C SER A 90 8.09 -6.94 -4.37
N ALA A 91 9.39 -6.75 -4.61
CA ALA A 91 10.10 -7.29 -5.77
C ALA A 91 10.53 -8.75 -5.60
N GLY A 92 10.49 -9.27 -4.37
CA GLY A 92 10.88 -10.63 -4.01
C GLY A 92 9.74 -11.64 -4.06
N GLU A 93 10.02 -12.84 -3.56
CA GLU A 93 9.09 -13.99 -3.59
C GLU A 93 8.38 -14.25 -2.26
N SER A 94 8.85 -13.67 -1.15
CA SER A 94 8.32 -13.95 0.18
C SER A 94 7.14 -13.04 0.53
N MET A 95 5.93 -13.61 0.55
CA MET A 95 4.71 -12.92 1.00
C MET A 95 4.80 -12.49 2.47
N GLU A 96 5.36 -13.33 3.34
CA GLU A 96 5.59 -12.99 4.74
C GLU A 96 6.60 -11.83 4.88
N GLY A 97 7.66 -11.81 4.04
CA GLY A 97 8.59 -10.69 3.99
C GLY A 97 7.92 -9.37 3.60
N VAL A 98 7.01 -9.40 2.63
CA VAL A 98 6.19 -8.24 2.25
C VAL A 98 5.28 -7.80 3.40
N ALA A 99 4.62 -8.74 4.07
CA ALA A 99 3.75 -8.47 5.20
C ALA A 99 4.52 -7.82 6.36
N ALA A 100 5.67 -8.37 6.74
CA ALA A 100 6.52 -7.83 7.80
C ALA A 100 7.03 -6.41 7.50
N ALA A 101 7.49 -6.17 6.26
CA ALA A 101 7.94 -4.85 5.83
C ALA A 101 6.79 -3.83 5.86
N LEU A 102 5.60 -4.22 5.40
CA LEU A 102 4.43 -3.36 5.40
C LEU A 102 3.95 -3.05 6.83
N ASP A 103 3.91 -4.06 7.71
CA ASP A 103 3.49 -3.91 9.11
C ASP A 103 4.40 -2.91 9.85
N ARG A 104 5.72 -2.96 9.59
CA ARG A 104 6.68 -1.98 10.10
C ARG A 104 6.36 -0.55 9.64
N LEU A 105 6.06 -0.37 8.35
CA LEU A 105 5.71 0.95 7.82
C LEU A 105 4.38 1.46 8.42
N ILE A 106 3.40 0.57 8.61
CA ILE A 106 2.13 0.87 9.27
C ILE A 106 2.37 1.32 10.72
N ALA A 107 3.22 0.62 11.46
CA ALA A 107 3.55 0.95 12.84
C ALA A 107 4.17 2.36 12.96
N ILE A 108 5.08 2.72 12.05
CA ILE A 108 5.70 4.06 12.00
C ILE A 108 4.65 5.14 11.66
N ALA A 109 3.73 4.85 10.74
CA ALA A 109 2.70 5.79 10.32
C ALA A 109 1.46 5.81 11.24
N ALA A 110 1.40 4.95 12.26
CA ALA A 110 0.21 4.73 13.09
C ALA A 110 -0.43 6.01 13.67
N PRO A 111 0.33 7.03 14.12
CA PRO A 111 -0.24 8.29 14.61
C PRO A 111 -1.09 9.04 13.58
N LEU A 112 -0.83 8.85 12.28
CA LEU A 112 -1.53 9.54 11.19
C LEU A 112 -2.81 8.83 10.74
N LEU A 113 -2.96 7.55 11.08
CA LEU A 113 -4.01 6.72 10.49
C LEU A 113 -5.36 6.95 11.18
N ASP A 114 -6.39 7.16 10.37
CA ASP A 114 -7.78 7.10 10.82
C ASP A 114 -8.28 5.63 10.88
N PRO A 115 -9.39 5.36 11.60
CA PRO A 115 -9.96 4.01 11.67
C PRO A 115 -10.19 3.33 10.30
N PRO A 116 -10.75 4.00 9.27
CA PRO A 116 -11.00 3.33 7.99
C PRO A 116 -9.71 3.00 7.24
N SER A 117 -8.68 3.86 7.25
CA SER A 117 -7.39 3.53 6.63
C SER A 117 -6.72 2.34 7.31
N ARG A 118 -6.78 2.27 8.66
CA ARG A 118 -6.29 1.11 9.42
C ARG A 118 -7.00 -0.18 9.03
N ALA A 119 -8.32 -0.13 8.81
CA ALA A 119 -9.08 -1.31 8.41
C ALA A 119 -8.64 -1.84 7.04
N GLU A 120 -8.44 -0.96 6.06
CA GLU A 120 -7.96 -1.33 4.72
C GLU A 120 -6.56 -1.99 4.78
N LEU A 121 -5.66 -1.43 5.58
CA LEU A 121 -4.31 -1.95 5.75
C LEU A 121 -4.28 -3.31 6.48
N ARG A 122 -5.13 -3.50 7.49
CA ARG A 122 -5.29 -4.79 8.17
C ARG A 122 -5.83 -5.87 7.25
N GLN A 123 -6.79 -5.53 6.39
CA GLN A 123 -7.31 -6.46 5.38
C GLN A 123 -6.20 -6.89 4.41
N LEU A 124 -5.35 -5.95 3.98
CA LEU A 124 -4.19 -6.28 3.15
C LEU A 124 -3.19 -7.18 3.88
N LEU A 125 -2.82 -6.88 5.13
CA LEU A 125 -1.92 -7.74 5.92
C LEU A 125 -2.49 -9.16 6.09
N SER A 126 -3.80 -9.27 6.34
CA SER A 126 -4.45 -10.58 6.41
C SER A 126 -4.39 -11.34 5.09
N ALA A 127 -4.52 -10.66 3.96
CA ALA A 127 -4.43 -11.29 2.65
C ALA A 127 -3.00 -11.73 2.32
N LEU A 128 -1.99 -10.93 2.69
CA LEU A 128 -0.57 -11.27 2.50
C LEU A 128 -0.16 -12.48 3.35
N ARG A 129 -0.65 -12.58 4.58
CA ARG A 129 -0.33 -13.69 5.51
C ARG A 129 -1.09 -14.98 5.21
N ALA A 130 -2.12 -14.92 4.37
CA ALA A 130 -2.93 -16.07 3.98
C ALA A 130 -2.45 -16.75 2.69
N GLY A 131 -1.56 -16.11 1.93
CA GLY A 131 -0.96 -16.64 0.71
C GLY A 131 0.48 -17.07 0.95
#